data_AF-A0A0B6YRL1-F1
#
_entry.id   AF-A0A0B6YRL1-F1
#
_cell.length_a   1.000
_cell.length_b   1.000
_cell.length_c   1.000
_cell.angle_alpha   90.00
_cell.angle_beta   90.00
_cell.angle_gamma   90.00
#
_symmetry.space_group_name_H-M   'P 1'
#
loop_
_entity.id
_entity.type
_entity.pdbx_description
1 polymer ?
#
loop_
_entity_poly.entity_id
_entity_poly.type
_entity_poly.pdbx_seq_one_letter_code
_entity_poly.pdbx_strand_id
1 'polypeptide(L)'
;AIHDRWWFEKLVNMTYCPKTKVLCLWRKNQDKVQLNQFYTKKCRELYFSVKESMDKAASRNTGRLPGPELGGEFPVQDLKTKEGGLLQVCMEGIGLLLQNSKEMEIAKPNK
;
A
#
# COMPACT_ATOMS: atom_id res chain seq x y z
N ALA A 1 15.22 2.40 0.54
CA ALA A 1 14.74 3.24 -0.58
C ALA A 1 13.36 2.75 -0.98
N ILE A 2 12.42 3.65 -1.35
CA ILE A 2 11.10 3.26 -1.87
C ILE A 2 11.31 2.45 -3.15
N HIS A 3 10.81 1.22 -3.17
CA HIS A 3 11.04 0.28 -4.27
C HIS A 3 10.10 0.57 -5.45
N ASP A 4 8.87 1.03 -5.19
CA ASP A 4 7.92 1.42 -6.22
C ASP A 4 6.92 2.46 -5.67
N ARG A 5 6.45 3.37 -6.52
CA ARG A 5 5.42 4.38 -6.16
C ARG A 5 4.24 4.26 -7.11
N TRP A 6 3.06 3.98 -6.55
CA TRP A 6 1.84 3.75 -7.31
C TRP A 6 0.86 4.90 -7.14
N TRP A 7 0.72 5.70 -8.19
CA TRP A 7 -0.23 6.81 -8.24
C TRP A 7 -1.67 6.31 -8.30
N PHE A 8 -2.60 7.01 -7.65
CA PHE A 8 -4.01 6.62 -7.64
C PHE A 8 -4.64 6.57 -9.04
N GLU A 9 -4.20 7.43 -9.97
CA GLU A 9 -4.63 7.40 -11.38
C GLU A 9 -4.33 6.08 -12.10
N LYS A 10 -3.34 5.33 -11.61
CA LYS A 10 -2.99 4.01 -12.16
C LYS A 10 -3.67 2.88 -11.41
N LEU A 11 -4.34 3.13 -10.28
CA LEU A 11 -5.10 2.12 -9.57
C LEU A 11 -6.45 1.90 -10.28
N VAL A 12 -6.66 0.67 -10.76
CA VAL A 12 -7.87 0.26 -11.49
C VAL A 12 -8.95 -0.21 -10.52
N ASN A 13 -8.55 -0.99 -9.53
CA ASN A 13 -9.46 -1.52 -8.51
C ASN A 13 -8.68 -1.89 -7.25
N MET A 14 -9.38 -1.96 -6.13
CA MET A 14 -8.88 -2.57 -4.91
C MET A 14 -9.97 -3.36 -4.18
N THR A 15 -9.59 -4.48 -3.59
CA THR A 15 -10.48 -5.27 -2.72
C THR A 15 -9.69 -5.79 -1.53
N TYR A 16 -10.39 -6.14 -0.45
CA TYR A 16 -9.77 -6.82 0.68
C TYR A 16 -10.65 -7.97 1.18
N CYS A 17 -10.01 -9.00 1.72
CA CYS A 17 -10.68 -10.12 2.35
C CYS A 17 -10.31 -10.18 3.84
N PRO A 18 -11.23 -9.88 4.78
CA PRO A 18 -10.95 -9.93 6.21
C PRO A 18 -10.53 -11.33 6.69
N LYS A 19 -11.11 -12.39 6.10
CA LYS A 19 -10.87 -13.78 6.51
C LYS A 19 -9.44 -14.22 6.20
N THR A 20 -8.96 -13.93 5.00
CA THR A 20 -7.59 -14.28 4.57
C THR A 20 -6.58 -13.19 4.87
N LYS A 21 -7.04 -12.01 5.29
CA LYS A 21 -6.23 -10.82 5.59
C LYS A 21 -5.42 -10.34 4.38
N VAL A 22 -6.02 -10.46 3.19
CA VAL A 22 -5.39 -10.11 1.93
C VAL A 22 -6.00 -8.83 1.38
N LEU A 23 -5.15 -7.89 0.98
CA LEU A 23 -5.48 -6.76 0.12
C LEU A 23 -5.06 -7.09 -1.32
N CYS A 24 -5.93 -6.86 -2.28
CA CYS A 24 -5.67 -6.98 -3.70
C CYS A 24 -5.73 -5.61 -4.34
N LEU A 25 -4.67 -5.25 -5.08
CA LEU A 25 -4.56 -4.00 -5.83
C LEU A 25 -4.38 -4.33 -7.30
N TRP A 26 -5.31 -3.88 -8.14
CA TRP A 26 -5.19 -3.93 -9.59
C TRP A 26 -4.67 -2.59 -10.07
N ARG A 27 -3.50 -2.58 -10.70
CA ARG A 27 -2.88 -1.37 -11.23
C ARG A 27 -2.61 -1.48 -12.73
N LYS A 28 -2.76 -0.38 -13.45
CA LYS A 28 -2.31 -0.26 -14.84
C LYS A 28 -0.81 -0.01 -14.84
N ASN A 29 -0.05 -0.94 -15.38
CA ASN A 29 1.37 -0.79 -15.65
C ASN A 29 1.56 -0.86 -17.16
N GLN A 30 1.94 0.27 -17.76
CA GLN A 30 1.93 0.48 -19.21
C GLN A 30 0.53 0.15 -19.77
N ASP A 31 0.41 -0.90 -20.58
CA ASP A 31 -0.84 -1.33 -21.21
C ASP A 31 -1.46 -2.57 -20.56
N LYS A 32 -0.89 -3.06 -19.45
CA LYS A 32 -1.35 -4.27 -18.77
C LYS A 32 -1.88 -3.95 -17.38
N VAL A 33 -2.96 -4.63 -16.99
CA VAL A 33 -3.43 -4.64 -15.61
C VAL A 33 -2.64 -5.70 -14.84
N GLN A 34 -1.95 -5.28 -13.78
CA GLN A 34 -1.22 -6.15 -12.86
C GLN A 34 -1.98 -6.26 -11.55
N LEU A 35 -2.08 -7.48 -11.03
CA LEU A 35 -2.60 -7.77 -9.70
C LEU A 35 -1.44 -7.90 -8.72
N ASN A 36 -1.43 -7.06 -7.70
CA ASN A 36 -0.55 -7.16 -6.54
C ASN A 36 -1.39 -7.59 -5.32
N GLN A 37 -0.91 -8.59 -4.58
CA GLN A 37 -1.63 -9.14 -3.43
C GLN A 37 -0.75 -9.08 -2.19
N PHE A 38 -1.28 -8.49 -1.12
CA PHE A 38 -0.57 -8.24 0.12
C PHE A 38 -1.31 -8.88 1.28
N TYR A 39 -0.61 -9.70 2.05
CA TYR A 39 -1.08 -10.11 3.36
C TYR A 39 -0.76 -9.04 4.40
N THR A 40 -1.74 -8.67 5.23
CA THR A 40 -1.50 -7.84 6.41
C THR A 40 -2.56 -8.02 7.48
N LYS A 41 -2.15 -8.04 8.75
CA LYS A 41 -3.09 -8.03 9.88
C LYS A 41 -3.97 -6.78 9.93
N LYS A 42 -3.51 -5.68 9.30
CA LYS A 42 -4.22 -4.40 9.22
C LYS A 42 -4.96 -4.22 7.89
N CYS A 43 -5.38 -5.31 7.23
CA CYS A 43 -6.00 -5.26 5.89
C CYS A 43 -7.20 -4.30 5.79
N ARG A 44 -8.05 -4.26 6.81
CA ARG A 44 -9.21 -3.36 6.86
C ARG A 44 -8.77 -1.91 6.96
N GLU A 45 -7.91 -1.58 7.92
CA GLU A 45 -7.39 -0.22 8.12
C GLU A 45 -6.67 0.29 6.88
N LEU A 46 -5.84 -0.55 6.26
CA LEU A 46 -5.12 -0.23 5.03
C LEU A 46 -6.07 0.05 3.87
N TYR A 47 -7.09 -0.79 3.66
CA TYR A 47 -8.09 -0.56 2.60
C TYR A 47 -8.81 0.78 2.77
N PHE A 48 -9.28 1.09 3.98
CA PHE A 48 -9.98 2.35 4.23
C PHE A 48 -9.03 3.56 4.15
N SER A 49 -7.78 3.44 4.61
CA SER A 49 -6.76 4.47 4.45
C SER A 49 -6.50 4.81 2.97
N VAL A 50 -6.39 3.80 2.10
CA VAL A 50 -6.25 4.00 0.64
C VAL A 50 -7.51 4.67 0.08
N LYS A 51 -8.71 4.20 0.45
CA LYS A 51 -9.98 4.78 0.00
C LYS A 51 -10.10 6.25 0.36
N GLU A 52 -9.90 6.59 1.63
CA GLU A 52 -10.01 7.97 2.12
C GLU A 52 -8.94 8.87 1.48
N SER A 53 -7.73 8.36 1.27
CA SER A 53 -6.67 9.12 0.61
C SER A 53 -7.00 9.41 -0.85
N MET A 54 -7.61 8.47 -1.56
CA MET A 54 -8.14 8.69 -2.92
C MET A 54 -9.27 9.72 -2.94
N ASP A 55 -10.25 9.60 -2.05
CA ASP A 55 -11.39 10.53 -1.97
C ASP A 55 -10.90 11.96 -1.66
N LYS A 56 -9.92 12.11 -0.76
CA LYS A 56 -9.24 13.37 -0.47
C LYS A 56 -8.48 13.91 -1.67
N ALA A 57 -7.75 13.05 -2.40
CA ALA A 57 -7.01 13.45 -3.59
C ALA A 57 -7.94 13.96 -4.72
N ALA A 58 -9.07 13.28 -4.93
CA ALA A 58 -10.09 13.69 -5.91
C ALA A 58 -10.77 15.03 -5.53
N SER A 59 -10.98 15.27 -4.24
CA SER A 59 -11.60 16.50 -3.73
C SER A 59 -10.68 17.73 -3.79
N ARG A 60 -9.36 17.54 -3.97
CA ARG A 60 -8.34 18.61 -3.94
C ARG A 60 -8.19 19.42 -5.24
N ASN A 61 -9.15 19.33 -6.16
CA ASN A 61 -9.16 20.07 -7.42
C ASN A 61 -9.37 21.60 -7.27
N THR A 62 -9.00 22.20 -6.11
CA THR A 62 -9.29 23.60 -5.70
C THR A 62 -8.07 24.41 -5.24
N GLY A 63 -6.83 23.96 -5.48
CA GLY A 63 -5.68 24.89 -5.58
C GLY A 63 -4.88 25.20 -4.31
N ARG A 64 -4.76 24.30 -3.34
CA ARG A 64 -3.73 24.40 -2.28
C ARG A 64 -3.05 23.05 -2.06
N LEU A 65 -1.72 23.02 -2.19
CA LEU A 65 -0.86 21.89 -1.79
C LEU A 65 -0.36 22.15 -0.36
N PRO A 66 -1.04 21.70 0.71
CA PRO A 66 -0.34 21.38 1.94
C PRO A 66 0.51 20.13 1.66
N GLY A 67 1.69 20.05 2.29
CA GLY A 67 2.70 19.02 2.07
C GLY A 67 2.24 17.57 2.30
N PRO A 68 3.17 16.59 2.31
CA PRO A 68 2.82 15.17 2.34
C PRO A 68 2.10 14.78 3.64
N GLU A 69 0.77 14.76 3.61
CA GLU A 69 -0.02 14.05 4.61
C GLU A 69 0.02 12.55 4.28
N LEU A 70 0.61 11.78 5.19
CA LEU A 70 0.62 10.32 5.14
C LEU A 70 -0.70 9.79 5.68
N GLY A 71 -1.41 8.99 4.88
CA GLY A 71 -2.58 8.22 5.29
C GLY A 71 -2.24 7.00 6.17
N GLY A 72 -0.96 6.70 6.35
CA GLY A 72 -0.42 5.70 7.28
C GLY A 72 0.61 4.78 6.64
N GLU A 73 1.33 4.04 7.48
CA GLU A 73 2.27 2.99 7.07
C GLU A 73 1.82 1.64 7.60
N PHE A 74 1.79 0.64 6.70
CA PHE A 74 1.21 -0.66 6.98
C PHE A 74 2.21 -1.76 6.67
N PRO A 75 2.57 -2.61 7.65
CA PRO A 75 3.37 -3.79 7.37
C PRO A 75 2.58 -4.78 6.53
N VAL A 76 3.19 -5.22 5.44
CA VAL A 76 2.64 -6.16 4.48
C VAL A 76 3.62 -7.27 4.16
N GLN A 77 3.11 -8.37 3.62
CA GLN A 77 3.89 -9.39 2.94
C GLN A 77 3.35 -9.57 1.53
N ASP A 78 4.20 -9.46 0.51
CA ASP A 78 3.84 -9.76 -0.86
C ASP A 78 3.53 -11.26 -1.00
N LEU A 79 2.36 -11.61 -1.51
CA LEU A 79 1.96 -13.02 -1.60
C LEU A 79 2.65 -13.78 -2.72
N LYS A 80 3.17 -13.08 -3.74
CA LYS A 80 3.88 -13.66 -4.88
C LYS A 80 5.34 -13.92 -4.53
N THR A 81 6.05 -12.92 -3.98
CA THR A 81 7.48 -13.06 -3.65
C THR A 81 7.73 -13.59 -2.24
N LYS A 82 6.72 -13.54 -1.36
CA LYS A 82 6.81 -13.82 0.08
C LYS A 82 7.66 -12.82 0.87
N GLU A 83 8.06 -11.72 0.26
CA GLU A 83 8.86 -10.69 0.90
C GLU A 83 8.01 -9.81 1.82
N GLY A 84 8.58 -9.45 2.97
CA GLY A 84 8.01 -8.45 3.86
C GLY A 84 8.29 -7.03 3.37
N GLY A 85 7.40 -6.11 3.68
CA GLY A 85 7.57 -4.70 3.34
C GLY A 85 6.58 -3.79 4.07
N LEU A 86 6.61 -2.52 3.70
CA LEU A 86 5.67 -1.50 4.14
C LEU A 86 4.93 -0.95 2.93
N LEU A 87 3.60 -0.86 3.03
CA LEU A 87 2.81 0.01 2.18
C LEU A 87 2.59 1.33 2.90
N GLN A 88 3.11 2.40 2.32
CA GLN A 88 2.91 3.77 2.76
C GLN A 88 1.78 4.37 1.93
N VAL A 89 0.68 4.75 2.57
CA VAL A 89 -0.42 5.45 1.92
C VAL A 89 -0.18 6.94 2.07
N CYS A 90 -0.23 7.68 0.99
CA CYS A 90 -0.15 9.14 0.98
C CYS A 90 -1.18 9.71 0.01
N MET A 91 -1.34 11.03 0.01
CA MET A 91 -2.35 11.68 -0.84
C MET A 91 -2.14 11.50 -2.33
N GLU A 92 -0.90 11.27 -2.74
CA GLU A 92 -0.53 11.10 -4.15
C GLU A 92 -0.64 9.64 -4.60
N GLY A 93 -0.68 8.69 -3.67
CA GLY A 93 -0.70 7.27 -4.02
C GLY A 93 -0.21 6.35 -2.89
N ILE A 94 0.31 5.20 -3.31
CA ILE A 94 0.80 4.14 -2.43
C ILE A 94 2.29 3.91 -2.72
N GLY A 95 3.14 4.13 -1.73
CA GLY A 95 4.55 3.75 -1.76
C GLY A 95 4.73 2.31 -1.29
N LEU A 96 5.49 1.50 -2.02
CA LEU A 96 5.92 0.17 -1.61
C LEU A 96 7.40 0.19 -1.22
N LEU A 97 7.67 -0.18 0.03
CA LEU A 97 9.00 -0.39 0.58
C LEU A 97 9.17 -1.88 0.85
N LEU A 98 9.75 -2.63 -0.08
CA LEU A 98 10.13 -4.02 0.16
C LEU A 98 11.44 -4.05 0.96
N GLN A 99 11.48 -4.85 2.01
CA GLN A 99 12.69 -5.04 2.79
C GLN A 99 13.55 -6.06 2.04
N ASN A 100 14.66 -5.60 1.44
CA ASN A 100 15.72 -6.50 1.02
C ASN A 100 16.10 -7.35 2.26
N SER A 101 16.30 -8.64 2.04
CA SER A 101 16.21 -9.76 2.97
C SER A 101 17.18 -9.75 4.18
N LYS A 102 17.70 -8.62 4.63
CA LYS A 102 18.77 -8.53 5.64
C LYS A 102 18.44 -7.83 6.96
N GLU A 103 17.24 -7.28 7.18
CA GLU A 103 17.01 -6.46 8.39
C GLU A 103 15.74 -6.78 9.22
N MET A 104 15.09 -7.94 9.05
CA MET A 104 13.98 -8.36 9.93
C MET A 104 14.35 -9.34 11.05
N GLU A 105 15.64 -9.57 11.33
CA GLU A 105 16.06 -10.25 12.56
C GLU A 105 15.98 -9.33 13.79
N ILE A 106 14.87 -8.61 14.02
CA ILE A 106 14.62 -7.98 15.33
C ILE A 106 13.12 -8.05 15.66
N ALA A 107 12.66 -9.23 16.06
CA ALA A 107 11.65 -9.42 17.11
C ALA A 107 11.38 -10.92 17.29
N LYS A 108 12.41 -11.70 17.64
CA LYS A 108 12.19 -12.92 18.42
C LYS A 108 12.03 -12.44 19.86
N PRO A 109 10.87 -12.55 20.51
CA PRO A 109 10.83 -12.40 21.95
C PRO A 109 11.70 -13.52 22.54
N ASN A 110 12.76 -13.13 23.23
CA ASN A 110 13.55 -14.04 24.05
C ASN A 110 12.61 -14.71 25.06
N LYS A 111 12.73 -16.04 25.12
CA LYS A 111 12.43 -16.96 26.22
C LYS A 111 11.50 -16.49 27.34
#